data_AF-A0A7G3A126-F1
#
_entry.id   AF-A0A7G3A126-F1
#
_cell.length_a   1.000
_cell.length_b   1.000
_cell.length_c   1.000
_cell.angle_alpha   90.00
_cell.angle_beta   90.00
_cell.angle_gamma   90.00
#
_symmetry.space_group_name_H-M   'P 1'
#
loop_
_entity.id
_entity.type
_entity.pdbx_description
1 polymer ?
#
loop_
_entity_poly.entity_id
_entity_poly.type
_entity_poly.pdbx_seq_one_letter_code
_entity_poly.pdbx_strand_id
1 'polypeptide(L)'
;MLDDVIARYIQCYNDRDIDGMLDCVTDDVVFENISNAGGSMRLDGKDMMRQVADLSGNAFSYRRQRLVNVVSGGGKAAAEIEFEGKAAVDLPNGIKAGETVKVRGASFFEFRGNLLCRIADYS
;
A
#
# COMPACT_ATOMS: atom_id res chain seq x y z
N MET A 1 -13.70 12.30 -5.82
CA MET A 1 -12.46 13.09 -5.99
C MET A 1 -11.27 12.14 -5.87
N LEU A 2 -10.07 12.50 -6.34
CA LEU A 2 -8.90 11.59 -6.31
C LEU A 2 -8.58 11.12 -4.88
N ASP A 3 -8.69 12.04 -3.92
CA ASP A 3 -8.45 11.79 -2.50
C ASP A 3 -9.43 10.77 -1.91
N ASP A 4 -10.68 10.73 -2.40
CA ASP A 4 -11.69 9.76 -1.92
C ASP A 4 -11.30 8.33 -2.32
N VAL A 5 -10.74 8.14 -3.52
CA VAL A 5 -10.27 6.82 -3.99
C VAL A 5 -9.07 6.37 -3.17
N ILE A 6 -8.13 7.27 -2.85
CA ILE A 6 -6.98 6.98 -1.99
C ILE A 6 -7.46 6.62 -0.58
N ALA A 7 -8.39 7.40 -0.02
CA ALA A 7 -8.94 7.13 1.30
C ALA A 7 -9.65 5.77 1.36
N ARG A 8 -10.44 5.44 0.33
CA ARG A 8 -11.09 4.12 0.20
C ARG A 8 -10.06 3.00 0.10
N TYR A 9 -9.05 3.13 -0.77
CA TYR A 9 -7.98 2.15 -0.92
C TYR A 9 -7.26 1.88 0.41
N ILE A 10 -6.86 2.94 1.15
CA ILE A 10 -6.20 2.82 2.45
C ILE A 10 -7.13 2.20 3.49
N GLN A 11 -8.42 2.55 3.48
CA GLN A 11 -9.40 1.93 4.36
C GLN A 11 -9.51 0.42 4.09
N CYS A 12 -9.65 0.02 2.82
CA CYS A 12 -9.70 -1.40 2.45
C CYS A 12 -8.42 -2.15 2.88
N TYR A 13 -7.25 -1.54 2.70
CA TYR A 13 -5.98 -2.10 3.16
C TYR A 13 -5.99 -2.38 4.69
N ASN A 14 -6.46 -1.39 5.47
CA ASN A 14 -6.56 -1.46 6.92
C ASN A 14 -7.57 -2.51 7.40
N ASP A 15 -8.73 -2.58 6.73
CA ASP A 15 -9.81 -3.51 7.03
C ASP A 15 -9.50 -4.95 6.52
N ARG A 16 -8.38 -5.13 5.81
CA ARG A 16 -8.01 -6.36 5.08
C ARG A 16 -9.07 -6.78 4.05
N ASP A 17 -9.79 -5.81 3.50
CA ASP A 17 -10.75 -5.96 2.41
C ASP A 17 -10.00 -5.95 1.06
N ILE A 18 -9.52 -7.13 0.64
CA ILE A 18 -8.72 -7.26 -0.59
C ILE A 18 -9.58 -6.95 -1.82
N ASP A 19 -10.84 -7.38 -1.85
CA ASP A 19 -11.73 -7.11 -2.97
C ASP A 19 -12.00 -5.61 -3.11
N GLY A 20 -12.34 -4.93 -2.00
CA GLY A 20 -12.53 -3.48 -2.00
C GLY A 20 -11.25 -2.69 -2.32
N MET A 21 -10.08 -3.22 -1.98
CA MET A 21 -8.79 -2.62 -2.36
C MET A 21 -8.57 -2.72 -3.87
N LEU A 22 -8.88 -3.87 -4.45
CA LEU A 22 -8.74 -4.14 -5.89
C LEU A 22 -9.81 -3.38 -6.70
N ASP A 23 -10.99 -3.10 -6.15
CA ASP A 23 -11.99 -2.25 -6.82
C ASP A 23 -11.51 -0.81 -7.05
N CYS A 24 -10.48 -0.36 -6.31
CA CYS A 24 -9.91 0.98 -6.46
C CYS A 24 -8.87 1.09 -7.59
N VAL A 25 -8.48 -0.03 -8.22
CA VAL A 25 -7.35 -0.07 -9.18
C VAL A 25 -7.77 -0.56 -10.57
N THR A 26 -7.01 -0.17 -11.60
CA THR A 26 -7.18 -0.71 -12.95
C THR A 26 -6.68 -2.15 -13.06
N ASP A 27 -7.14 -2.90 -14.06
CA ASP A 27 -6.71 -4.30 -14.25
C ASP A 27 -5.21 -4.41 -14.54
N ASP A 28 -4.64 -3.40 -15.20
CA ASP A 28 -3.23 -3.23 -15.53
C ASP A 28 -2.44 -2.41 -14.49
N VAL A 29 -2.94 -2.29 -13.26
CA VAL A 29 -2.28 -1.49 -12.21
C VAL A 29 -0.82 -1.90 -12.02
N VAL A 30 0.04 -0.91 -11.84
CA VAL A 30 1.43 -1.10 -11.44
C VAL A 30 1.59 -0.76 -9.97
N PHE A 31 2.04 -1.72 -9.17
CA PHE A 31 2.41 -1.48 -7.77
C PHE A 31 3.91 -1.57 -7.59
N GLU A 32 4.51 -0.59 -6.93
CA GLU A 32 5.94 -0.52 -6.66
C GLU A 32 6.17 -0.23 -5.17
N ASN A 33 7.06 -0.99 -4.53
CA ASN A 33 7.54 -0.70 -3.20
C ASN A 33 9.06 -0.54 -3.26
N ILE A 34 9.56 0.62 -2.86
CA ILE A 34 10.98 0.98 -2.87
C ILE A 34 11.40 1.28 -1.43
N SER A 35 12.20 0.38 -0.87
CA SER A 35 12.69 0.50 0.51
C SER A 35 14.14 1.00 0.55
N ASN A 36 14.40 1.93 1.46
CA ASN A 36 15.73 2.39 1.84
C ASN A 36 16.63 1.27 2.37
N ALA A 37 16.06 0.14 2.80
CA ALA A 37 16.80 -1.07 3.18
C ALA A 37 17.41 -1.84 1.98
N GLY A 38 17.28 -1.31 0.76
CA GLY A 38 17.92 -1.84 -0.45
C GLY A 38 17.06 -2.82 -1.27
N GLY A 39 15.78 -2.95 -0.93
CA GLY A 39 14.82 -3.79 -1.66
C GLY A 39 13.89 -2.97 -2.52
N SER A 40 13.60 -3.46 -3.74
CA SER A 40 12.47 -2.99 -4.53
C SER A 40 11.61 -4.18 -4.95
N MET A 41 10.30 -3.95 -4.97
CA MET A 41 9.31 -4.88 -5.49
C MET A 41 8.47 -4.15 -6.52
N ARG A 42 8.13 -4.85 -7.61
CA ARG A 42 7.18 -4.40 -8.60
C ARG A 42 6.19 -5.51 -8.90
N LEU A 43 4.91 -5.17 -8.93
CA LEU A 43 3.80 -6.04 -9.32
C LEU A 43 3.09 -5.41 -10.50
N ASP A 44 2.86 -6.21 -11.53
CA ASP A 44 2.19 -5.77 -12.76
C ASP A 44 0.85 -6.51 -12.86
N GLY A 45 -0.23 -5.75 -12.75
CA GLY A 45 -1.60 -6.25 -12.87
C GLY A 45 -2.27 -6.59 -11.53
N LYS A 46 -3.60 -6.51 -11.58
CA LYS A 46 -4.50 -6.73 -10.44
C LYS A 46 -4.38 -8.14 -9.83
N ASP A 47 -4.11 -9.15 -10.66
CA ASP A 47 -3.95 -10.53 -10.21
C ASP A 47 -2.70 -10.73 -9.35
N MET A 48 -1.56 -10.15 -9.75
CA MET A 48 -0.33 -10.20 -8.94
C MET A 48 -0.51 -9.42 -7.64
N MET A 49 -1.16 -8.25 -7.70
CA MET A 49 -1.50 -7.48 -6.52
C MET A 49 -2.35 -8.29 -5.52
N ARG A 50 -3.37 -9.01 -6.00
CA ARG A 50 -4.20 -9.89 -5.17
C ARG A 50 -3.35 -10.95 -4.46
N GLN A 51 -2.55 -11.69 -5.22
CA GLN A 51 -1.70 -12.76 -4.67
C GLN A 51 -0.77 -12.24 -3.57
N VAL A 52 -0.13 -11.09 -3.78
CA VAL A 52 0.77 -10.51 -2.78
C VAL A 52 0.00 -9.95 -1.59
N ALA A 53 -1.18 -9.35 -1.80
CA ALA A 53 -2.04 -8.88 -0.70
C ALA A 53 -2.47 -10.04 0.21
N ASP A 54 -2.83 -11.18 -0.38
CA ASP A 54 -3.19 -12.41 0.34
C ASP A 54 -2.00 -12.98 1.15
N LEU A 55 -0.82 -13.09 0.52
CA LEU A 55 0.36 -13.63 1.19
C LEU A 55 0.87 -12.69 2.30
N SER A 56 1.01 -11.40 2.00
CA SER A 56 1.58 -10.41 2.93
C SER A 56 0.62 -10.02 4.05
N GLY A 57 -0.69 -10.20 3.87
CA GLY A 57 -1.71 -9.96 4.89
C GLY A 57 -1.46 -10.71 6.21
N ASN A 58 -0.83 -11.88 6.12
CA ASN A 58 -0.53 -12.74 7.26
C ASN A 58 0.80 -12.41 7.95
N ALA A 59 1.64 -11.54 7.37
CA ALA A 59 2.92 -11.15 7.96
C ALA A 59 2.75 -10.29 9.23
N PHE A 60 1.59 -9.63 9.39
CA PHE A 60 1.31 -8.72 10.48
C PHE A 60 0.01 -9.09 11.20
N SER A 61 0.08 -9.27 12.52
CA SER A 61 -1.09 -9.53 13.37
C SER A 61 -1.99 -8.29 13.51
N TYR A 62 -1.37 -7.11 13.45
CA TYR A 62 -1.99 -5.80 13.33
C TYR A 62 -1.23 -5.01 12.27
N ARG A 63 -1.95 -4.28 11.42
CA ARG A 63 -1.36 -3.35 10.46
C ARG A 63 -2.29 -2.16 10.25
N ARG A 64 -1.73 -0.97 10.11
CA ARG A 64 -2.48 0.24 9.80
C ARG A 64 -1.62 1.22 9.02
N GLN A 65 -2.16 1.71 7.91
CA GLN A 65 -1.71 2.89 7.21
C GLN A 65 -2.57 4.08 7.65
N ARG A 66 -1.92 5.19 7.94
CA ARG A 66 -2.54 6.48 8.24
C ARG A 66 -2.09 7.49 7.18
N LEU A 67 -3.07 8.07 6.50
CA LEU A 67 -2.85 9.22 5.63
C LEU A 67 -2.57 10.46 6.50
N VAL A 68 -1.35 10.98 6.43
CA VAL A 68 -0.92 12.17 7.18
C VAL A 68 -1.24 13.44 6.40
N ASN A 69 -0.91 13.43 5.11
CA ASN A 69 -1.17 14.52 4.19
C ASN A 69 -1.36 13.97 2.77
N VAL A 70 -2.08 14.70 1.92
CA VAL A 70 -2.25 14.39 0.51
C VAL A 70 -2.32 15.67 -0.32
N VAL A 71 -1.64 15.66 -1.46
CA VAL A 71 -1.75 16.71 -2.48
C VAL A 71 -2.09 16.03 -3.79
N SER A 72 -3.19 16.44 -4.42
CA SER A 72 -3.66 15.86 -5.68
C SER A 72 -3.89 16.92 -6.76
N GLY A 73 -3.73 16.51 -8.02
CA GLY A 73 -3.89 17.39 -9.18
C GLY A 73 -3.45 16.71 -10.48
N GLY A 74 -4.08 17.08 -11.59
CA GLY A 74 -3.67 16.60 -12.92
C GLY A 74 -3.68 15.06 -13.09
N GLY A 75 -4.57 14.35 -12.40
CA GLY A 75 -4.65 12.89 -12.46
C GLY A 75 -3.56 12.17 -11.64
N LYS A 76 -2.91 12.87 -10.71
CA LYS A 76 -1.89 12.32 -9.82
C LYS A 76 -2.12 12.78 -8.38
N ALA A 77 -1.55 12.05 -7.44
CA ALA A 77 -1.47 12.48 -6.05
C ALA A 77 -0.16 12.03 -5.40
N ALA A 78 0.30 12.80 -4.43
CA ALA A 78 1.37 12.44 -3.52
C ALA A 78 0.82 12.46 -2.10
N ALA A 79 1.08 11.40 -1.35
CA ALA A 79 0.61 11.23 0.01
C ALA A 79 1.77 10.95 0.95
N GLU A 80 1.69 11.50 2.15
CA GLU A 80 2.51 11.07 3.27
C GLU A 80 1.76 10.02 4.07
N ILE A 81 2.40 8.87 4.27
CA ILE A 81 1.81 7.70 4.95
C ILE A 81 2.65 7.32 6.16
N GLU A 82 1.98 7.15 7.29
CA GLU A 82 2.53 6.45 8.45
C GLU A 82 1.98 5.03 8.48
N PHE A 83 2.89 4.05 8.42
CA PHE A 83 2.59 2.65 8.61
C PHE A 83 2.97 2.22 10.04
N GLU A 84 2.08 1.52 10.71
CA GLU A 84 2.35 0.79 11.94
C GLU A 84 1.90 -0.65 11.78
N GLY A 85 2.77 -1.60 12.12
CA GLY A 85 2.46 -3.02 12.06
C GLY A 85 3.08 -3.81 13.20
N LYS A 86 2.40 -4.86 13.67
CA LYS A 86 2.94 -5.82 14.64
C LYS A 86 3.20 -7.15 13.95
N ALA A 87 4.47 -7.54 13.86
CA ALA A 87 4.88 -8.75 13.15
C ALA A 87 4.19 -9.99 13.74
N ALA A 88 3.54 -10.80 12.89
CA ALA A 88 2.96 -12.08 13.30
C ALA A 88 3.98 -13.23 13.23
N VAL A 89 5.00 -13.06 12.40
CA VAL A 89 6.08 -14.01 12.14
C VAL A 89 7.41 -13.27 12.13
N ASP A 90 8.52 -14.00 12.22
CA ASP A 90 9.84 -13.41 11.99
C ASP A 90 9.92 -12.93 10.53
N LEU A 91 10.24 -11.64 10.35
CA LEU A 91 10.32 -11.00 9.05
C LEU A 91 11.74 -11.10 8.47
N PRO A 92 11.89 -11.13 7.13
CA PRO A 92 13.20 -11.27 6.47
C PRO A 92 14.21 -10.16 6.80
N ASN A 93 13.73 -9.00 7.25
CA ASN A 93 14.54 -7.85 7.64
C ASN A 93 15.03 -7.92 9.10
N GLY A 94 14.84 -9.05 9.79
CA GLY A 94 15.34 -9.31 11.14
C GLY A 94 14.37 -8.98 12.26
N ILE A 95 13.20 -8.38 11.95
CA ILE A 95 12.15 -8.06 12.92
C ILE A 95 11.51 -9.36 13.42
N LYS A 96 11.39 -9.51 14.72
CA LYS A 96 10.88 -10.73 15.37
C LYS A 96 9.37 -10.71 15.52
N ALA A 97 8.76 -11.90 15.54
CA ALA A 97 7.35 -12.03 15.83
C ALA A 97 6.99 -11.33 17.17
N GLY A 98 5.95 -10.51 17.13
CA GLY A 98 5.49 -9.69 18.27
C GLY A 98 6.08 -8.28 18.35
N GLU A 99 7.13 -7.97 17.59
CA GLU A 99 7.69 -6.61 17.53
C GLU A 99 6.81 -5.66 16.71
N THR A 100 6.81 -4.39 17.11
CA THR A 100 6.11 -3.32 16.41
C THR A 100 7.07 -2.57 15.49
N VAL A 101 6.64 -2.38 14.25
CA VAL A 101 7.33 -1.64 13.21
C VAL A 101 6.57 -0.34 12.96
N LYS A 102 7.30 0.77 12.87
CA LYS A 102 6.78 2.06 12.45
C LYS A 102 7.62 2.59 11.31
N VAL A 103 6.96 2.92 10.21
CA VAL A 103 7.59 3.43 9.01
C VAL A 103 6.82 4.66 8.57
N ARG A 104 7.54 5.73 8.22
CA ARG A 104 6.97 6.90 7.58
C ARG A 104 7.53 6.97 6.17
N GLY A 105 6.64 7.16 5.20
CA GLY A 105 6.97 7.10 3.80
C GLY A 105 6.10 8.00 2.96
N ALA A 106 6.37 7.97 1.66
CA ALA A 106 5.59 8.67 0.66
C ALA A 106 5.00 7.67 -0.33
N SER A 107 3.73 7.86 -0.66
CA SER A 107 3.04 7.11 -1.70
C SER A 107 2.67 8.04 -2.84
N PHE A 108 2.99 7.63 -4.06
CA PHE A 108 2.63 8.36 -5.29
C PHE A 108 1.58 7.56 -6.05
N PHE A 109 0.50 8.24 -6.40
CA PHE A 109 -0.65 7.66 -7.07
C PHE A 109 -0.81 8.29 -8.46
N GLU A 110 -1.02 7.46 -9.47
CA GLU A 110 -1.45 7.89 -10.80
C GLU A 110 -2.81 7.30 -11.13
N PHE A 111 -3.65 8.10 -11.77
CA PHE A 111 -5.04 7.77 -12.01
C PHE A 111 -5.35 7.65 -13.50
N ARG A 112 -6.21 6.70 -13.83
CA ARG A 112 -6.89 6.61 -15.12
C ARG A 112 -8.39 6.69 -14.86
N GLY A 113 -8.97 7.87 -15.08
CA GLY A 113 -10.34 8.16 -14.65
C GLY A 113 -10.43 8.14 -13.12
N ASN A 114 -11.30 7.28 -12.58
CA ASN A 114 -11.54 7.14 -11.14
C ASN A 114 -10.82 5.94 -10.50
N LEU A 115 -9.87 5.32 -11.21
CA LEU A 115 -9.12 4.16 -10.73
C LEU A 115 -7.63 4.47 -10.67
N LEU A 116 -6.96 3.87 -9.70
CA LEU A 116 -5.50 3.91 -9.57
C LEU A 116 -4.88 2.99 -10.63
N CYS A 117 -4.06 3.55 -11.52
CA CYS A 117 -3.30 2.74 -12.49
C CYS A 117 -1.84 2.58 -12.07
N ARG A 118 -1.35 3.37 -11.11
CA ARG A 118 -0.04 3.17 -10.50
C ARG A 118 -0.04 3.60 -9.04
N ILE A 119 0.63 2.82 -8.21
CA ILE A 119 0.89 3.09 -6.80
C ILE A 119 2.39 2.83 -6.56
N ALA A 120 3.13 3.84 -6.13
CA ALA A 120 4.55 3.72 -5.81
C ALA A 120 4.82 4.19 -4.39
N ASP A 121 5.19 3.25 -3.52
CA ASP A 121 5.48 3.46 -2.11
C ASP A 121 6.99 3.56 -1.87
N TYR A 122 7.40 4.59 -1.13
CA TYR A 122 8.78 4.86 -0.75
C TYR A 122 8.90 4.93 0.77
N SER A 123 9.81 4.15 1.35
CA SER A 123 10.06 4.05 2.80
C SER A 123 11.54 4.06 3.13
#